data_AF-A0A6M8VZP9-F1
#
_entry.id   AF-A0A6M8VZP9-F1
#
_cell.length_a   1.000
_cell.length_b   1.000
_cell.length_c   1.000
_cell.angle_alpha   90.00
_cell.angle_beta   90.00
_cell.angle_gamma   90.00
#
_symmetry.space_group_name_H-M   'P 1'
#
loop_
_entity.id
_entity.type
_entity.pdbx_description
1 polymer ?
#
loop_
_entity_poly.entity_id
_entity_poly.type
_entity_poly.pdbx_seq_one_letter_code
_entity_poly.pdbx_strand_id
1 'polypeptide(L)'
;MSSCSRERLGRRVQIAGSFSNWQPIDLLHDAEAATHAIRLDLPPGRHEYRLIVDGTWTADPYNTDWILSEFGEPHSLVDVPTKSTPQPASNQCCGAD
;
A
#
# COMPACT_ATOMS: atom_id res chain seq x y z
N MET A 1 25.96 -28.30 23.01
CA MET A 1 25.76 -26.88 22.62
C MET A 1 24.78 -26.87 21.45
N SER A 2 23.49 -26.78 21.74
CA SER A 2 22.45 -26.77 20.70
C SER A 2 21.61 -25.52 20.90
N SER A 3 22.17 -24.37 20.51
CA SER A 3 21.39 -23.14 20.37
C SER A 3 20.53 -23.29 19.12
N CYS A 4 19.35 -23.88 19.28
CA CYS A 4 18.28 -23.72 18.29
C CYS A 4 17.68 -22.32 18.48
N SER A 5 18.46 -21.28 18.15
CA SER A 5 17.93 -19.92 17.99
C SER A 5 17.23 -19.85 16.64
N ARG A 6 16.11 -20.58 16.50
CA ARG A 6 15.21 -20.43 15.34
C ARG A 6 13.97 -19.66 15.75
N GLU A 7 14.20 -18.56 16.45
CA GLU A 7 13.21 -17.51 16.63
C GLU A 7 13.18 -16.70 15.34
N ARG A 8 12.65 -17.28 14.26
CA ARG A 8 12.06 -16.45 13.21
C ARG A 8 10.71 -15.97 13.74
N LEU A 9 10.77 -15.20 14.84
CA LEU A 9 9.67 -14.37 15.32
C LEU A 9 9.12 -13.67 14.09
N GLY A 10 7.83 -13.81 13.85
CA GLY A 10 7.18 -13.30 12.65
C GLY A 10 7.64 -11.87 12.40
N ARG A 11 8.22 -11.63 11.21
CA ARG A 11 8.78 -10.32 10.88
C ARG A 11 7.68 -9.30 11.06
N ARG A 12 7.96 -8.22 11.80
CA ARG A 12 6.97 -7.14 11.94
C ARG A 12 7.00 -6.34 10.64
N VAL A 13 5.88 -6.33 9.93
CA VAL A 13 5.74 -5.57 8.69
C VAL A 13 4.72 -4.47 8.91
N GLN A 14 5.12 -3.24 8.64
CA GLN A 14 4.27 -2.06 8.68
C GLN A 14 4.35 -1.33 7.35
N ILE A 15 3.39 -0.46 7.07
CA ILE A 15 3.37 0.41 5.90
C ILE A 15 3.20 1.86 6.35
N ALA A 16 3.89 2.78 5.70
CA ALA A 16 3.73 4.20 5.90
C ALA A 16 3.78 4.91 4.55
N GLY A 17 2.95 5.93 4.37
CA GLY A 17 2.87 6.65 3.10
C GLY A 17 2.17 7.99 3.22
N SER A 18 1.93 8.64 2.08
CA SER A 18 1.26 9.94 2.02
C SER A 18 -0.15 9.92 2.64
N PHE A 19 -0.84 8.78 2.52
CA PHE A 19 -2.17 8.57 3.11
C PHE A 19 -2.20 8.46 4.64
N SER A 20 -1.05 8.16 5.28
CA SER A 20 -0.93 8.03 6.72
C SER A 20 -0.09 9.15 7.34
N ASN A 21 0.23 10.21 6.58
CA ASN A 21 1.21 11.23 6.96
C ASN A 21 2.53 10.60 7.43
N TRP A 22 2.99 9.54 6.74
CA TRP A 22 4.17 8.76 7.07
C TRP A 22 4.15 8.11 8.46
N GLN A 23 2.99 8.00 9.10
CA GLN A 23 2.83 7.22 10.33
C GLN A 23 2.76 5.72 10.01
N PRO A 24 3.51 4.85 10.72
CA PRO A 24 3.49 3.41 10.52
C PRO A 24 2.14 2.78 10.86
N ILE A 25 1.62 1.95 9.95
CA ILE A 25 0.42 1.14 10.14
C ILE A 25 0.82 -0.33 10.08
N ASP A 26 0.52 -1.10 11.13
CA ASP A 26 0.83 -2.53 11.20
C ASP A 26 0.00 -3.34 10.18
N LEU A 27 0.67 -4.25 9.45
CA LEU A 27 0.00 -5.21 8.58
C LEU A 27 -0.41 -6.44 9.39
N LEU A 28 -1.57 -7.00 9.06
CA LEU A 28 -2.03 -8.26 9.64
C LEU A 28 -1.16 -9.40 9.08
N HIS A 29 -0.52 -10.16 9.97
CA HIS A 29 0.23 -11.35 9.60
C HIS A 29 -0.70 -12.56 9.53
N ASP A 30 -0.80 -13.16 8.36
CA ASP A 30 -1.46 -14.44 8.13
C ASP A 30 -0.40 -15.55 8.24
N ALA A 31 -0.48 -16.34 9.31
CA ALA A 31 0.47 -17.41 9.59
C ALA A 31 0.32 -18.62 8.65
N GLU A 32 -0.88 -18.86 8.12
CA GLU A 32 -1.18 -19.98 7.23
C GLU A 32 -0.71 -19.68 5.82
N ALA A 33 -0.99 -18.48 5.32
CA ALA A 33 -0.54 -18.02 4.01
C ALA A 33 0.91 -17.50 4.00
N ALA A 34 1.51 -17.30 5.18
CA ALA A 34 2.81 -16.68 5.37
C ALA A 34 2.93 -15.28 4.70
N THR A 35 1.83 -14.51 4.74
CA THR A 35 1.73 -13.18 4.10
C THR A 35 1.35 -12.09 5.10
N HIS A 36 1.71 -10.85 4.79
CA HIS A 36 1.26 -9.67 5.52
C HIS A 36 0.30 -8.86 4.64
N ALA A 37 -0.87 -8.49 5.17
CA ALA A 37 -1.88 -7.76 4.41
C ALA A 37 -2.60 -6.70 5.26
N ILE A 38 -3.07 -5.65 4.59
CA ILE A 38 -3.95 -4.64 5.17
C ILE A 38 -4.94 -4.16 4.10
N ARG A 39 -6.15 -3.76 4.52
CA ARG A 39 -7.12 -3.08 3.66
C ARG A 39 -7.26 -1.65 4.14
N LEU A 40 -7.01 -0.70 3.25
CA LEU A 40 -7.11 0.74 3.51
C LEU A 40 -8.03 1.36 2.46
N ASP A 41 -8.97 2.19 2.90
CA ASP A 41 -9.74 3.04 1.99
C ASP A 41 -8.93 4.29 1.67
N LEU A 42 -8.41 4.36 0.44
CA LEU A 42 -7.60 5.47 -0.05
C LEU A 42 -8.43 6.34 -1.02
N PRO A 43 -8.26 7.66 -0.99
CA PRO A 43 -8.83 8.51 -2.03
C PRO A 43 -8.20 8.18 -3.39
N PRO A 44 -8.90 8.44 -4.51
CA PRO A 44 -8.32 8.29 -5.82
C PRO A 44 -7.12 9.22 -6.02
N GLY A 45 -6.08 8.71 -6.68
CA GLY A 45 -4.85 9.46 -6.94
C GLY A 45 -3.61 8.61 -6.74
N ARG A 46 -2.46 9.25 -6.96
CA ARG A 46 -1.14 8.65 -6.78
C ARG A 46 -0.67 8.84 -5.35
N HIS A 47 -0.30 7.75 -4.69
CA HIS A 47 0.19 7.75 -3.32
C HIS A 47 1.59 7.14 -3.25
N GLU A 48 2.46 7.79 -2.47
CA GLU A 48 3.77 7.26 -2.11
C GLU A 48 3.67 6.45 -0.83
N TYR A 49 4.42 5.34 -0.77
CA TYR A 49 4.52 4.51 0.40
C TYR A 49 5.88 3.80 0.52
N ARG A 50 6.19 3.35 1.74
CA ARG A 50 7.30 2.45 2.05
C ARG A 50 6.82 1.39 3.03
N LEU A 51 7.50 0.25 2.99
CA LEU A 51 7.36 -0.81 3.97
C LEU A 51 8.38 -0.61 5.09
N ILE A 52 8.01 -0.97 6.31
CA ILE A 52 8.90 -1.02 7.47
C ILE A 52 8.96 -2.49 7.88
N VAL A 53 10.07 -3.14 7.58
CA VAL A 53 10.29 -4.57 7.88
C VAL A 53 11.29 -4.65 9.02
N ASP A 54 10.86 -5.17 10.17
CA ASP A 54 11.66 -5.26 11.39
C ASP A 54 12.30 -3.91 11.79
N GLY A 55 11.54 -2.82 11.61
CA GLY A 55 11.99 -1.45 11.90
C GLY A 55 12.84 -0.80 10.81
N THR A 56 13.13 -1.50 9.72
CA THR A 56 13.92 -0.97 8.59
C THR A 56 13.01 -0.47 7.48
N TRP A 57 13.18 0.79 7.09
CA TRP A 57 12.45 1.39 5.96
C TRP A 57 12.95 0.84 4.63
N THR A 58 12.05 0.30 3.83
CA THR A 58 12.36 -0.41 2.58
C THR A 58 11.29 -0.08 1.54
N ALA A 59 11.71 0.21 0.32
CA ALA A 59 10.78 0.27 -0.81
C ALA A 59 10.22 -1.14 -1.06
N ASP A 60 8.98 -1.25 -1.52
CA ASP A 60 8.38 -2.53 -1.87
C ASP A 60 9.18 -3.19 -3.01
N PRO A 61 9.86 -4.33 -2.75
CA PRO A 61 10.70 -4.98 -3.75
C PRO A 61 9.90 -5.65 -4.87
N TYR A 62 8.58 -5.82 -4.70
CA TYR A 62 7.69 -6.42 -5.68
C TYR A 62 6.93 -5.38 -6.49
N ASN A 63 6.96 -4.11 -6.08
CA ASN A 63 6.38 -3.02 -6.83
C ASN A 63 7.44 -2.39 -7.75
N THR A 64 7.19 -2.43 -9.05
CA THR A 64 8.10 -1.86 -10.06
C THR A 64 7.98 -0.35 -10.16
N ASP A 65 6.89 0.24 -9.65
CA ASP A 65 6.65 1.68 -9.68
C ASP A 65 7.17 2.34 -8.40
N TRP A 66 8.15 3.24 -8.57
CA TRP A 66 8.80 3.96 -7.48
C TRP A 66 9.29 5.33 -7.92
N ILE A 67 9.61 6.18 -6.95
CA ILE A 67 10.16 7.53 -7.12
C ILE A 67 11.29 7.75 -6.11
N LEU A 68 12.26 8.61 -6.44
CA LEU A 68 13.22 9.11 -5.46
C LEU A 68 12.60 10.26 -4.68
N SER A 69 12.63 10.16 -3.35
CA SER A 69 12.35 11.28 -2.48
C SER A 69 13.40 12.38 -2.63
N GLU A 70 13.12 13.57 -2.09
CA GLU A 70 14.05 14.70 -2.07
C GLU A 70 15.38 14.39 -1.37
N PHE A 71 15.40 13.36 -0.52
CA PHE A 71 16.58 12.90 0.21
C PHE A 71 17.30 11.72 -0.47
N GLY A 72 16.87 11.33 -1.67
CA GLY A 72 17.47 10.24 -2.45
C GLY A 72 17.05 8.84 -2.01
N GLU A 73 16.05 8.72 -1.14
CA GLU A 73 15.49 7.43 -0.73
C GLU A 73 14.37 6.98 -1.68
N PRO A 74 14.33 5.72 -2.10
CA PRO A 74 13.27 5.21 -2.98
C PRO A 74 11.95 5.00 -2.22
N HIS A 75 10.87 5.55 -2.77
CA HIS A 75 9.48 5.38 -2.33
C HIS A 75 8.70 4.61 -3.39
N SER A 76 7.93 3.60 -2.98
CA SER A 76 7.03 2.88 -3.89
C SER A 76 5.77 3.69 -4.14
N LEU A 77 5.17 3.48 -5.31
CA LEU A 77 4.01 4.24 -5.76
C LEU A 77 2.80 3.35 -5.99
N VAL A 78 1.63 3.86 -5.64
CA VAL A 78 0.36 3.20 -5.94
C VAL A 78 -0.62 4.21 -6.52
N ASP A 79 -1.17 3.88 -7.67
CA ASP A 79 -2.25 4.65 -8.31
C ASP A 79 -3.60 4.03 -7.95
N VAL A 80 -4.39 4.78 -7.19
CA VAL A 80 -5.75 4.39 -6.78
C VAL A 80 -6.72 4.91 -7.85
N PRO A 81 -7.37 4.03 -8.64
CA PRO A 81 -8.31 4.47 -9.65
C PRO A 81 -9.50 5.19 -9.01
N THR A 82 -10.02 6.21 -9.69
CA THR A 82 -11.32 6.76 -9.31
C THR A 82 -12.35 5.64 -9.41
N LYS A 83 -13.03 5.32 -8.30
CA LYS A 83 -14.21 4.47 -8.37
C LYS A 83 -15.20 5.21 -9.25
N SER A 84 -15.31 4.81 -10.51
CA SER A 84 -16.30 5.29 -11.46
C SER A 84 -17.67 5.00 -10.85
N THR A 85 -18.19 5.92 -10.05
CA THR A 85 -19.61 5.92 -9.74
C THR A 85 -20.26 6.02 -11.11
N PRO A 86 -21.14 5.07 -11.52
CA PRO A 86 -21.82 5.20 -12.78
C PRO A 86 -22.50 6.57 -12.75
N GLN A 87 -22.06 7.48 -13.61
CA GLN A 87 -22.80 8.72 -13.84
C GLN A 87 -24.24 8.28 -14.11
N PRO A 88 -25.26 8.79 -13.40
CA PRO A 88 -26.62 8.61 -13.88
C PRO A 88 -26.60 9.14 -15.30
N ALA A 89 -26.92 8.27 -16.27
CA ALA A 89 -27.00 8.63 -17.67
C ALA A 89 -27.88 9.87 -17.74
N SER A 90 -27.27 11.01 -18.08
CA SER A 90 -28.01 12.23 -18.36
C SER A 90 -28.88 11.93 -19.57
N ASN A 91 -30.18 11.74 -19.31
CA ASN A 91 -31.23 11.67 -20.31
C ASN A 91 -30.98 12.65 -21.45
N GLN A 92 -30.90 12.14 -22.68
CA GLN A 92 -31.35 12.88 -23.86
C GLN A 92 -32.55 12.14 -24.43
N CYS A 93 -33.73 12.51 -23.92
CA CYS A 93 -35.00 12.38 -24.63
C CYS A 93 -35.31 13.74 -25.26
N CYS A 94 -35.13 13.86 -26.57
CA CYS A 94 -35.59 14.95 -27.44
C CYS A 94 -35.48 14.41 -28.88
N GLY A 95 -36.46 14.47 -29.79
CA GLY A 95 -37.80 15.05 -29.82
C GLY A 95 -38.43 14.64 -31.16
N ALA A 96 -39.74 14.81 -31.29
CA ALA A 96 -40.54 14.54 -32.48
C ALA A 96 -40.10 15.36 -33.71
N ASP A 97 -40.13 14.74 -34.89
CA ASP A 97 -40.89 15.20 -36.08
C ASP A 97 -41.11 14.01 -37.03
#